data_AF-A0A2E1E3P3-F1
#
_entry.id   AF-A0A2E1E3P3-F1
#
_cell.length_a   1.000
_cell.length_b   1.000
_cell.length_c   1.000
_cell.angle_alpha   90.00
_cell.angle_beta   90.00
_cell.angle_gamma   90.00
#
_symmetry.space_group_name_H-M   'P 1'
#
loop_
_entity.id
_entity.type
_entity.pdbx_description
1 polymer ?
#
loop_
_entity_poly.entity_id
_entity_poly.type
_entity_poly.pdbx_seq_one_letter_code
_entity_poly.pdbx_strand_id
1 'polypeptide(L)'
;PDNLPVVSVEYGDQIRNFYSIPNFGRGFKIARHHEGKITSADEVDRTIYQKEKDDIEKLFKRFFNGPPGKVLDSKICLYTNTQSKDFLIDFHPDNDNVLILSPCSGHGFKFSSVIGEISADLLEKNESEFDLSHFSFEKHFNINAT
;
A
#
# COMPACT_ATOMS: atom_id res chain seq x y z
N PRO A 1 12.05 -6.77 22.53
CA PRO A 1 10.78 -7.54 22.55
C PRO A 1 10.74 -8.47 21.35
N ASP A 2 11.21 -9.70 21.56
CA ASP A 2 11.59 -10.61 20.46
C ASP A 2 10.38 -11.32 19.84
N ASN A 3 9.20 -11.21 20.46
CA ASN A 3 7.98 -11.91 20.08
C ASN A 3 6.78 -10.96 19.86
N LEU A 4 6.99 -9.76 19.31
CA LEU A 4 5.87 -8.89 18.94
C LEU A 4 5.12 -9.46 17.71
N PRO A 5 3.78 -9.58 17.75
CA PRO A 5 3.01 -10.10 16.61
C PRO A 5 2.93 -9.06 15.48
N VAL A 6 2.47 -9.51 14.31
CA VAL A 6 1.95 -8.60 13.29
C VAL A 6 0.74 -7.88 13.90
N VAL A 7 0.74 -6.55 13.84
CA VAL A 7 -0.42 -5.74 14.23
C VAL A 7 -0.77 -4.76 13.13
N SER A 8 -2.08 -4.51 12.97
CA SER A 8 -2.64 -3.36 12.30
C SER A 8 -3.56 -2.69 13.30
N VAL A 9 -3.33 -1.42 13.59
CA VAL A 9 -4.05 -0.71 14.66
C VAL A 9 -4.57 0.60 14.11
N GLU A 10 -5.88 0.78 14.24
CA GLU A 10 -6.54 2.06 14.06
C GLU A 10 -6.58 2.83 15.38
N TYR A 11 -6.29 4.12 15.35
CA TYR A 11 -6.20 4.92 16.57
C TYR A 11 -6.54 6.40 16.39
N GLY A 12 -7.05 6.98 17.48
CA GLY A 12 -7.47 8.37 17.54
C GLY A 12 -8.73 8.66 16.71
N ASP A 13 -9.23 9.88 16.83
CA ASP A 13 -10.53 10.28 16.25
C ASP A 13 -10.46 10.61 14.75
N GLN A 14 -9.29 10.49 14.13
CA GLN A 14 -9.01 10.86 12.73
C GLN A 14 -8.71 9.64 11.83
N ILE A 15 -9.13 8.43 12.21
CA ILE A 15 -8.92 7.18 11.44
C ILE A 15 -7.44 7.04 11.00
N ARG A 16 -6.52 7.17 11.96
CA ARG A 16 -5.10 6.90 11.69
C ARG A 16 -4.85 5.41 11.82
N ASN A 17 -3.97 4.87 10.99
CA ASN A 17 -3.60 3.47 11.04
C ASN A 17 -2.07 3.32 11.01
N PHE A 18 -1.58 2.33 11.75
CA PHE A 18 -0.22 1.84 11.57
C PHE A 18 -0.21 0.33 11.53
N TYR A 19 0.83 -0.21 10.89
CA TYR A 19 1.09 -1.64 10.88
C TYR A 19 2.51 -1.95 11.35
N SER A 20 2.74 -3.20 11.73
CA SER A 20 4.06 -3.70 12.10
C SER A 20 4.44 -4.99 11.39
N ILE A 21 5.74 -5.26 11.34
CA ILE A 21 6.30 -6.55 10.95
C ILE A 21 7.17 -7.04 12.11
N PRO A 22 6.95 -8.27 12.61
CA PRO A 22 7.76 -8.90 13.64
C PRO A 22 9.24 -8.94 13.31
N ASN A 23 10.05 -9.14 14.35
CA ASN A 23 11.48 -9.37 14.17
C ASN A 23 11.75 -10.79 13.63
N PHE A 24 12.00 -10.90 12.34
CA PHE A 24 12.47 -12.14 11.69
C PHE A 24 13.99 -12.18 11.52
N GLY A 25 14.74 -11.64 12.49
CA GLY A 25 16.21 -11.53 12.46
C GLY A 25 16.75 -10.23 11.85
N ARG A 26 15.86 -9.29 11.47
CA ARG A 26 16.22 -7.97 10.90
C ARG A 26 15.66 -6.79 11.67
N GLY A 27 15.16 -7.03 12.87
CA GLY A 27 14.49 -6.05 13.71
C GLY A 27 12.98 -5.98 13.46
N PHE A 28 12.29 -5.36 14.42
CA PHE A 28 10.87 -5.07 14.33
C PHE A 28 10.64 -3.82 13.49
N LYS A 29 9.68 -3.87 12.55
CA LYS A 29 9.26 -2.72 11.73
C LYS A 29 7.94 -2.19 12.23
N ILE A 30 7.79 -0.87 12.24
CA ILE A 30 6.53 -0.15 12.43
C ILE A 30 6.42 0.95 11.37
N ALA A 31 5.23 1.15 10.82
CA ALA A 31 4.99 2.18 9.80
C ALA A 31 3.55 2.69 9.87
N ARG A 32 3.37 3.99 9.65
CA ARG A 32 2.05 4.62 9.49
C ARG A 32 1.49 4.33 8.10
N HIS A 33 0.17 4.21 8.00
CA HIS A 33 -0.56 3.96 6.77
C HIS A 33 -1.36 5.21 6.37
N HIS A 34 -1.13 5.75 5.18
CA HIS A 34 -1.77 6.98 4.62
C HIS A 34 -1.54 8.31 5.38
N GLU A 35 -0.33 8.55 5.91
CA GLU A 35 0.05 9.84 6.54
C GLU A 35 1.21 10.55 5.81
N GLY A 36 1.48 10.17 4.55
CA GLY A 36 2.52 10.76 3.72
C GLY A 36 2.11 12.08 3.08
N LYS A 37 3.11 12.87 2.65
CA LYS A 37 2.87 14.05 1.80
C LYS A 37 2.51 13.60 0.38
N ILE A 38 1.65 14.36 -0.29
CA ILE A 38 1.40 14.19 -1.73
C ILE A 38 2.68 14.57 -2.48
N THR A 39 3.10 13.73 -3.42
CA THR A 39 4.31 13.89 -4.22
C THR A 39 4.25 13.00 -5.47
N SER A 40 5.18 13.17 -6.39
CA SER A 40 5.38 12.30 -7.55
C SER A 40 6.55 11.33 -7.35
N ALA A 41 6.70 10.35 -8.23
CA ALA A 41 7.84 9.42 -8.18
C ALA A 41 9.19 10.12 -8.43
N ASP A 42 9.18 11.20 -9.21
CA ASP A 42 10.37 11.97 -9.59
C ASP A 42 10.77 12.99 -8.52
N GLU A 43 9.78 13.55 -7.81
CA GLU A 43 10.01 14.66 -6.87
C GLU A 43 10.04 14.25 -5.40
N VAL A 44 9.77 12.97 -5.08
CA VAL A 44 9.68 12.53 -3.68
C VAL A 44 10.99 12.79 -2.92
N ASP A 45 10.85 13.59 -1.87
CA ASP A 45 11.89 13.78 -0.87
C ASP A 45 12.07 12.49 -0.06
N ARG A 46 13.20 11.82 -0.27
CA ARG A 46 13.57 10.59 0.45
C ARG A 46 14.42 10.86 1.70
N THR A 47 14.55 12.13 2.09
CA THR A 47 15.22 12.52 3.34
C THR A 47 14.36 12.13 4.53
N ILE A 48 14.98 11.50 5.53
CA ILE A 48 14.31 11.04 6.74
C ILE A 48 14.58 12.04 7.84
N TYR A 49 13.56 12.79 8.23
CA TYR A 49 13.69 13.86 9.22
C TYR A 49 13.59 13.31 10.64
N GLN A 50 14.29 13.96 11.59
CA GLN A 50 14.27 13.54 12.99
C GLN A 50 12.85 13.47 13.57
N LYS A 51 12.00 14.43 13.20
CA LYS A 51 10.59 14.45 13.60
C LYS A 51 9.84 13.16 13.24
N GLU A 52 10.11 12.57 12.07
CA GLU A 52 9.46 11.33 11.64
C GLU A 52 9.89 10.14 12.49
N LYS A 53 11.17 10.09 12.90
CA LYS A 53 11.68 9.09 13.84
C LYS A 53 11.04 9.28 15.21
N ASP A 54 10.98 10.50 15.70
CA ASP A 54 10.37 10.84 17.00
C ASP A 54 8.88 10.46 17.04
N ASP A 55 8.16 10.69 15.94
CA ASP A 55 6.74 10.35 15.83
C ASP A 55 6.51 8.82 15.83
N ILE A 56 7.37 8.06 15.15
CA ILE A 56 7.34 6.59 15.21
C ILE A 56 7.71 6.08 16.61
N GLU A 57 8.69 6.70 17.29
CA GLU A 57 9.06 6.33 18.65
C GLU A 57 7.93 6.59 19.65
N LYS A 58 7.24 7.73 19.54
CA LYS A 58 6.03 8.02 20.33
C LYS A 58 4.94 6.99 20.08
N LEU A 59 4.74 6.60 18.83
CA LEU A 59 3.77 5.58 18.45
C LEU A 59 4.12 4.24 19.09
N PHE A 60 5.39 3.85 19.03
CA PHE A 60 5.87 2.63 19.69
C PHE A 60 5.59 2.65 21.19
N LYS A 61 6.00 3.72 21.89
CA LYS A 61 5.80 3.87 23.34
C LYS A 61 4.32 3.87 23.76
N ARG A 62 3.43 4.28 22.86
CA ARG A 62 1.98 4.29 23.11
C ARG A 62 1.35 2.90 23.05
N PHE A 63 1.80 2.04 22.15
CA PHE A 63 1.13 0.77 21.84
C PHE A 63 1.91 -0.48 22.25
N PHE A 64 3.20 -0.35 22.57
CA PHE A 64 4.05 -1.47 22.94
C PHE A 64 4.70 -1.25 24.30
N ASN A 65 4.79 -2.32 25.07
CA ASN A 65 5.48 -2.31 26.36
C ASN A 65 7.00 -2.42 26.17
N GLY A 66 7.74 -1.65 26.97
CA GLY A 66 9.20 -1.64 26.99
C GLY A 66 9.82 -0.48 26.19
N PRO A 67 11.14 -0.25 26.34
CA PRO A 67 11.82 0.82 25.63
C PRO A 67 11.92 0.50 24.13
N PRO A 68 11.82 1.51 23.25
CA PRO A 68 12.15 1.34 21.85
C PRO A 68 13.62 0.90 21.71
N GLY A 69 13.86 -0.02 20.78
CA GLY A 69 15.23 -0.42 20.43
C GLY A 69 15.95 0.64 19.60
N LYS A 70 17.21 0.39 19.26
CA LYS A 70 17.96 1.22 18.30
C LYS A 70 17.30 1.14 16.92
N VAL A 71 17.12 2.28 16.25
CA VAL A 71 16.70 2.34 14.85
C VAL A 71 17.79 1.70 13.98
N LEU A 72 17.47 0.56 13.36
CA LEU A 72 18.39 -0.18 12.49
C LEU A 72 18.40 0.36 11.06
N ASP A 73 17.22 0.74 10.56
CA ASP A 73 17.01 1.26 9.21
C ASP A 73 15.76 2.15 9.18
N SER A 74 15.65 3.00 8.16
CA SER A 74 14.47 3.82 7.90
C SER A 74 14.34 4.03 6.40
N LYS A 75 13.10 3.99 5.87
CA LYS A 75 12.83 4.07 4.44
C LYS A 75 11.59 4.92 4.17
N ILE A 76 11.64 5.69 3.09
CA ILE A 76 10.48 6.35 2.47
C ILE A 76 9.97 5.46 1.35
N CYS A 77 8.65 5.25 1.32
CA CYS A 77 7.94 4.47 0.30
C CYS A 77 6.80 5.33 -0.28
N LEU A 78 6.33 4.95 -1.46
CA LEU A 78 5.24 5.63 -2.16
C LEU A 78 4.00 4.76 -2.19
N TYR A 79 2.84 5.40 -2.03
CA TYR A 79 1.55 4.85 -2.41
C TYR A 79 1.01 5.66 -3.58
N THR A 80 0.57 4.98 -4.64
CA THR A 80 -0.27 5.57 -5.69
C THR A 80 -1.72 5.31 -5.30
N ASN A 81 -2.53 6.33 -5.04
CA ASN A 81 -3.89 6.11 -4.54
C ASN A 81 -4.92 6.48 -5.61
N THR A 82 -5.90 5.61 -5.83
CA THR A 82 -7.17 6.00 -6.45
C THR A 82 -8.02 6.78 -5.44
N GLN A 83 -9.06 7.48 -5.90
CA GLN A 83 -9.94 8.24 -5.00
C GLN A 83 -10.69 7.33 -4.03
N SER A 84 -11.15 6.16 -4.49
CA SER A 84 -11.84 5.17 -3.66
C SER A 84 -10.89 4.26 -2.86
N LYS A 85 -9.59 4.29 -3.19
CA LYS A 85 -8.55 3.39 -2.66
C LYS A 85 -8.65 1.93 -3.11
N ASP A 86 -9.49 1.62 -4.09
CA ASP A 86 -9.50 0.31 -4.74
C ASP A 86 -8.43 0.23 -5.84
N PHE A 87 -8.27 -0.94 -6.43
CA PHE A 87 -7.40 -1.15 -7.59
C PHE A 87 -8.08 -0.69 -8.87
N LEU A 88 -7.29 -0.46 -9.92
CA LEU A 88 -7.77 -0.35 -11.30
C LEU A 88 -7.09 -1.46 -12.10
N ILE A 89 -7.86 -2.37 -12.69
CA ILE A 89 -7.40 -3.52 -13.47
C ILE A 89 -8.36 -3.64 -14.64
N ASP A 90 -7.99 -3.06 -15.78
CA ASP A 90 -8.88 -2.98 -16.94
C ASP A 90 -8.09 -2.61 -18.21
N PHE A 91 -8.65 -2.91 -19.37
CA PHE A 91 -8.09 -2.41 -20.63
C PHE A 91 -8.33 -0.91 -20.79
N HIS A 92 -7.42 -0.25 -21.51
CA HIS A 92 -7.56 1.16 -21.82
C HIS A 92 -8.84 1.39 -22.63
N PRO A 93 -9.70 2.37 -22.28
CA PRO A 93 -11.03 2.49 -22.87
C PRO A 93 -11.03 2.72 -24.39
N ASP A 94 -9.98 3.37 -24.89
CA ASP A 94 -9.76 3.63 -26.33
C ASP A 94 -8.77 2.65 -27.00
N ASN A 95 -8.23 1.66 -26.27
CA ASN A 95 -7.27 0.71 -26.82
C ASN A 95 -7.28 -0.62 -26.05
N ASP A 96 -7.99 -1.59 -26.60
CA ASP A 96 -8.11 -2.97 -26.09
C ASP A 96 -6.80 -3.77 -26.07
N ASN A 97 -5.71 -3.27 -26.67
CA ASN A 97 -4.40 -3.91 -26.61
C ASN A 97 -3.52 -3.39 -25.45
N VAL A 98 -4.05 -2.47 -24.63
CA VAL A 98 -3.31 -1.88 -23.50
C VAL A 98 -4.02 -2.22 -22.21
N LEU A 99 -3.46 -3.17 -21.45
CA LEU A 99 -3.91 -3.48 -20.10
C LEU A 99 -3.33 -2.47 -19.09
N ILE A 100 -4.19 -1.83 -18.31
CA ILE A 100 -3.82 -0.91 -17.24
C ILE A 100 -3.94 -1.61 -15.89
N LEU A 101 -2.83 -1.61 -15.15
CA LEU A 101 -2.74 -2.22 -13.82
C LEU A 101 -2.30 -1.18 -12.80
N SER A 102 -3.20 -0.83 -11.89
CA SER A 102 -2.91 -0.03 -10.70
C SER A 102 -3.35 -0.80 -9.45
N PRO A 103 -2.63 -1.88 -9.07
CA PRO A 103 -2.86 -2.62 -7.85
C PRO A 103 -2.28 -1.87 -6.64
N CYS A 104 -2.75 -0.64 -6.43
CA CYS A 104 -2.07 0.34 -5.60
C CYS A 104 -2.83 0.61 -4.27
N SER A 105 -2.92 1.88 -3.87
CA SER A 105 -3.59 2.34 -2.66
C SER A 105 -3.00 1.82 -1.35
N GLY A 106 -1.73 1.40 -1.39
CA GLY A 106 -0.96 1.02 -0.21
C GLY A 106 -1.24 -0.37 0.34
N HIS A 107 -2.02 -1.19 -0.38
CA HIS A 107 -2.45 -2.49 0.11
C HIS A 107 -2.36 -3.63 -0.94
N GLY A 108 -1.90 -3.34 -2.16
CA GLY A 108 -1.82 -4.31 -3.27
C GLY A 108 -0.78 -5.42 -3.15
N PHE A 109 0.29 -5.25 -2.36
CA PHE A 109 1.39 -6.24 -2.33
C PHE A 109 0.91 -7.67 -1.99
N LYS A 110 -0.06 -7.81 -1.08
CA LYS A 110 -0.60 -9.11 -0.67
C LYS A 110 -1.36 -9.85 -1.79
N PHE A 111 -1.74 -9.13 -2.84
CA PHE A 111 -2.45 -9.65 -4.02
C PHE A 111 -1.55 -9.75 -5.24
N SER A 112 -0.26 -9.42 -5.12
CA SER A 112 0.66 -9.38 -6.28
C SER A 112 0.71 -10.68 -7.08
N SER A 113 0.62 -11.84 -6.42
CA SER A 113 0.59 -13.14 -7.11
C SER A 113 -0.67 -13.31 -7.97
N VAL A 114 -1.85 -13.14 -7.37
CA VAL A 114 -3.13 -13.31 -8.08
C VAL A 114 -3.34 -12.23 -9.14
N ILE A 115 -2.84 -11.01 -8.91
CA ILE A 115 -2.87 -9.95 -9.91
C ILE A 115 -1.97 -10.29 -11.09
N GLY A 116 -0.82 -10.92 -10.87
CA GLY A 116 0.03 -11.44 -11.94
C GLY A 116 -0.69 -12.51 -12.79
N GLU A 117 -1.40 -13.43 -12.14
CA GLU A 117 -2.22 -14.46 -12.80
C GLU A 117 -3.35 -13.83 -13.62
N ILE A 118 -4.15 -12.94 -13.02
CA ILE A 118 -5.20 -12.18 -13.72
C ILE A 118 -4.62 -11.44 -14.93
N SER A 119 -3.47 -10.81 -14.79
CA SER A 119 -2.84 -10.05 -15.88
C SER A 119 -2.43 -10.97 -17.04
N ALA A 120 -1.90 -12.15 -16.73
CA ALA A 120 -1.54 -13.14 -17.75
C ALA A 120 -2.77 -13.64 -18.50
N ASP A 121 -3.84 -14.00 -17.77
CA ASP A 121 -5.09 -14.46 -18.39
C ASP A 121 -5.74 -13.38 -19.26
N LEU A 122 -5.80 -12.14 -18.79
CA LEU A 122 -6.33 -11.03 -19.59
C LEU A 122 -5.51 -10.81 -20.87
N LEU A 123 -4.17 -10.86 -20.79
CA LEU A 123 -3.32 -10.63 -21.96
C LEU A 123 -3.34 -11.79 -22.97
N GLU A 124 -3.51 -13.03 -22.52
CA GLU A 124 -3.48 -14.21 -23.40
C GLU A 124 -4.85 -14.61 -23.93
N LYS A 125 -5.91 -14.40 -23.13
CA LYS A 125 -7.25 -14.95 -23.37
C LYS A 125 -8.33 -13.87 -23.41
N ASN A 126 -8.01 -12.64 -23.01
CA ASN A 126 -8.98 -11.55 -22.83
C ASN A 126 -10.10 -11.89 -21.82
N GLU A 127 -9.80 -12.76 -20.85
CA GLU A 127 -10.74 -13.26 -19.85
C GLU A 127 -10.00 -13.43 -18.51
N SER A 128 -10.74 -13.47 -17.40
CA SER A 128 -10.22 -13.75 -16.06
C SER A 128 -11.24 -14.60 -15.31
N GLU A 129 -10.78 -15.57 -14.52
CA GLU A 129 -11.66 -16.38 -13.65
C GLU A 129 -12.28 -15.56 -12.50
N PHE A 130 -11.65 -14.43 -12.16
CA PHE A 130 -12.12 -13.50 -11.13
C PHE A 130 -13.03 -12.42 -11.72
N ASP A 131 -14.06 -12.01 -10.97
CA ASP A 131 -14.87 -10.83 -11.28
C ASP A 131 -14.07 -9.54 -10.98
N LEU A 132 -13.76 -8.80 -12.05
CA LEU A 132 -13.00 -7.55 -11.99
C LEU A 132 -13.87 -6.31 -12.15
N SER A 133 -15.21 -6.44 -12.19
CA SER A 133 -16.13 -5.31 -12.40
C SER A 133 -15.96 -4.17 -11.39
N HIS A 134 -15.53 -4.49 -10.17
CA HIS A 134 -15.25 -3.48 -9.14
C HIS A 134 -13.96 -2.68 -9.38
N PHE A 135 -13.08 -3.14 -10.26
CA PHE A 135 -11.78 -2.55 -10.54
C PHE A 135 -11.69 -1.96 -11.96
N SER A 136 -12.84 -1.73 -12.62
CA SER A 136 -12.91 -1.25 -14.00
C SER A 136 -12.88 0.27 -14.12
N PHE A 137 -12.59 0.76 -15.33
CA PHE A 137 -12.75 2.19 -15.64
C PHE A 137 -14.21 2.66 -15.47
N GLU A 138 -15.18 1.80 -15.77
CA GLU A 138 -16.60 2.11 -15.59
C GLU A 138 -16.89 2.39 -14.11
N LYS A 139 -16.38 1.54 -13.21
CA LYS A 139 -16.61 1.70 -11.77
C LYS A 139 -15.96 2.97 -11.20
N HIS A 140 -14.74 3.29 -11.64
CA HIS A 140 -13.96 4.39 -11.07
C HIS A 140 -14.21 5.74 -11.72
N PHE A 141 -14.53 5.75 -13.01
CA PHE A 141 -14.59 6.96 -13.82
C PHE A 141 -15.87 7.08 -14.65
N ASN A 142 -16.76 6.07 -14.60
CA ASN A 142 -17.97 6.00 -15.42
C ASN A 142 -17.67 6.13 -16.92
N ILE A 143 -16.57 5.49 -17.34
CA ILE A 143 -16.09 5.39 -18.71
C ILE A 143 -16.18 3.92 -19.12
N ASN A 144 -16.88 3.63 -20.20
CA ASN A 144 -16.95 2.28 -20.75
C ASN A 144 -15.76 2.04 -21.68
N ALA A 145 -15.14 0.86 -21.60
CA ALA A 145 -14.28 0.39 -22.67
C ALA A 145 -15.12 0.18 -23.92
N THR A 146 -14.61 0.63 -25.07
CA THR A 146 -15.29 0.50 -26.37
C THR A 146 -15.21 -0.90 -26.95
#